data_AF-A0A7D5YSY0-F1
#
_entry.id   AF-A0A7D5YSY0-F1
#
_cell.length_a   1.000
_cell.length_b   1.000
_cell.length_c   1.000
_cell.angle_alpha   90.00
_cell.angle_beta   90.00
_cell.angle_gamma   90.00
#
_symmetry.space_group_name_H-M   'P 1'
#
loop_
_entity.id
_entity.type
_entity.pdbx_description
1 polymer ?
#
loop_
_entity_poly.entity_id
_entity_poly.type
_entity_poly.pdbx_seq_one_letter_code
_entity_poly.pdbx_strand_id
1 'polypeptide(L)'
;MRKETNLLWLSFLFRTLDQTPGKQAINEIGRFPHNLRALYDSKLERIKKLDQERRQACLEILMAVSLVYSLPIYLDTLAIVLGYDENHNLYKYVEEYEHEINIIHNTAREWLEGNRGELLSEKMQGHADIAKNSVKAMSRLKAIDIERRNTSDIMLWTSESNGIDPPLCYGVPYSIQYSGLFWLYHLRDAMKTNPENVKELCDIGLGFLREYSSQWLCWLKVLSRDLWVRGSSNVRQSPLGKALDSMNKFSEVLQASEPYLEVRRPIEVVQIYTAEFQAGINTLIQEFPFDNFHFHQRLACLPQSDHV
;
A
#
# COMPACT_ATOMS: atom_id res chain seq x y z
N MET A 1 -21.33 -15.16 -7.16
CA MET A 1 -20.13 -15.63 -6.43
C MET A 1 -19.73 -17.09 -6.68
N ARG A 2 -20.58 -18.13 -6.56
CA ARG A 2 -20.16 -19.55 -6.74
C ARG A 2 -19.49 -19.92 -8.09
N LYS A 3 -19.77 -19.20 -9.17
CA LYS A 3 -19.24 -19.53 -10.51
C LYS A 3 -17.78 -19.11 -10.69
N GLU A 4 -17.39 -17.94 -10.18
CA GLU A 4 -16.01 -17.40 -10.30
C GLU A 4 -15.01 -18.19 -9.46
N THR A 5 -15.41 -18.61 -8.24
CA THR A 5 -14.61 -19.48 -7.38
C THR A 5 -14.28 -20.83 -8.04
N ASN A 6 -15.19 -21.34 -8.86
CA ASN A 6 -14.97 -22.61 -9.57
C ASN A 6 -14.04 -22.45 -10.77
N LEU A 7 -14.13 -21.34 -11.51
CA LEU A 7 -13.27 -21.10 -12.68
C LEU A 7 -11.81 -20.90 -12.29
N LEU A 8 -11.54 -20.15 -11.21
CA LEU A 8 -10.17 -19.96 -10.70
C LEU A 8 -9.59 -21.27 -10.15
N TRP A 9 -10.41 -22.07 -9.46
CA TRP A 9 -9.97 -23.37 -9.01
C TRP A 9 -9.62 -24.30 -10.18
N LEU A 10 -10.49 -24.32 -11.20
CA LEU A 10 -10.28 -25.09 -12.43
C LEU A 10 -9.03 -24.63 -13.17
N SER A 11 -8.76 -23.33 -13.24
CA SER A 11 -7.55 -22.82 -13.90
C SER A 11 -6.28 -23.28 -13.19
N PHE A 12 -6.27 -23.34 -11.85
CA PHE A 12 -5.15 -23.92 -11.11
C PHE A 12 -5.00 -25.42 -11.38
N LEU A 13 -6.10 -26.17 -11.36
CA LEU A 13 -6.08 -27.60 -11.69
C LEU A 13 -5.52 -27.82 -13.09
N PHE A 14 -6.03 -27.11 -14.11
CA PHE A 14 -5.55 -27.25 -15.48
C PHE A 14 -4.08 -26.87 -15.63
N ARG A 15 -3.59 -25.82 -14.95
CA ARG A 15 -2.16 -25.46 -14.93
C ARG A 15 -1.30 -26.59 -14.33
N THR A 16 -1.78 -27.25 -13.27
CA THR A 16 -1.08 -28.41 -12.70
C THR A 16 -1.09 -29.61 -13.65
N LEU A 17 -2.21 -29.87 -14.31
CA LEU A 17 -2.34 -30.98 -15.26
C LEU A 17 -1.52 -30.78 -16.53
N ASP A 18 -1.36 -29.55 -16.99
CA ASP A 18 -0.51 -29.19 -18.14
C ASP A 18 0.96 -29.59 -17.93
N GLN A 19 1.40 -29.59 -16.66
CA GLN A 19 2.74 -30.00 -16.25
C GLN A 19 2.84 -31.49 -15.89
N THR A 20 1.74 -32.24 -15.95
CA THR A 20 1.65 -33.61 -15.45
C THR A 20 1.54 -34.61 -16.62
N PRO A 21 2.39 -35.66 -16.69
CA PRO A 21 2.24 -36.71 -17.68
C PRO A 21 0.85 -37.35 -17.62
N GLY A 22 0.19 -37.57 -18.77
CA GLY A 22 -1.22 -38.00 -18.83
C GLY A 22 -1.57 -39.25 -18.02
N LYS A 23 -0.64 -40.19 -17.84
CA LYS A 23 -0.83 -41.38 -16.99
C LYS A 23 -0.96 -41.07 -15.49
N GLN A 24 -0.47 -39.91 -15.05
CA GLN A 24 -0.51 -39.45 -13.67
C GLN A 24 -1.64 -38.44 -13.42
N ALA A 25 -2.25 -37.90 -14.48
CA ALA A 25 -3.29 -36.87 -14.41
C ALA A 25 -4.50 -37.27 -13.53
N ILE A 26 -4.97 -38.53 -13.64
CA ILE A 26 -6.11 -39.02 -12.83
C ILE A 26 -5.76 -39.01 -11.33
N ASN A 27 -4.55 -39.44 -10.97
CA ASN A 27 -4.09 -39.42 -9.59
C ASN A 27 -3.91 -37.99 -9.08
N GLU A 28 -3.46 -37.08 -9.95
CA GLU A 28 -3.27 -35.67 -9.60
C GLU A 28 -4.61 -34.97 -9.37
N ILE A 29 -5.63 -35.23 -10.21
CA ILE A 29 -7.01 -34.74 -9.99
C ILE A 29 -7.54 -35.21 -8.63
N GLY A 30 -7.34 -36.49 -8.28
CA GLY A 30 -7.81 -37.04 -7.01
C GLY A 30 -7.09 -36.46 -5.78
N ARG A 31 -5.85 -35.97 -5.95
CA ARG A 31 -5.06 -35.33 -4.89
C ARG A 31 -5.25 -33.82 -4.82
N PHE A 32 -5.72 -33.21 -5.92
CA PHE A 32 -5.88 -31.77 -5.99
C PHE A 32 -6.91 -31.30 -4.95
N PRO A 33 -6.64 -30.20 -4.22
CA PRO A 33 -7.56 -29.72 -3.19
C PRO A 33 -8.96 -29.50 -3.74
N HIS A 34 -10.02 -29.87 -3.01
CA HIS A 34 -11.38 -29.92 -3.53
C HIS A 34 -12.05 -28.54 -3.78
N ASN A 35 -11.45 -27.45 -3.31
CA ASN A 35 -11.89 -26.08 -3.56
C ASN A 35 -10.73 -25.08 -3.34
N LEU A 36 -10.96 -23.78 -3.59
CA LEU A 36 -9.95 -22.73 -3.41
C LEU A 36 -9.45 -22.60 -1.97
N ARG A 37 -10.33 -22.76 -0.97
CA ARG A 37 -9.93 -22.67 0.43
C ARG A 37 -8.95 -23.77 0.79
N ALA A 38 -9.27 -25.03 0.48
CA ALA A 38 -8.38 -26.16 0.66
C ALA A 38 -7.08 -26.02 -0.13
N LEU A 39 -7.12 -25.35 -1.29
CA LEU A 39 -5.92 -25.01 -2.06
C LEU A 39 -5.03 -24.00 -1.33
N TYR A 40 -5.60 -22.93 -0.79
CA TYR A 40 -4.86 -21.95 0.01
C TYR A 40 -4.30 -22.58 1.29
N ASP A 41 -5.09 -23.37 2.00
CA ASP A 41 -4.67 -24.10 3.21
C ASP A 41 -3.49 -25.03 2.88
N SER A 42 -3.58 -25.80 1.78
CA SER A 42 -2.48 -26.66 1.30
C SER A 42 -1.21 -25.88 0.97
N LYS A 43 -1.33 -24.70 0.35
CA LYS A 43 -0.18 -23.82 0.08
C LYS A 43 0.46 -23.31 1.36
N LEU A 44 -0.33 -22.90 2.34
CA LEU A 44 0.18 -22.47 3.65
C LEU A 44 0.90 -23.60 4.38
N GLU A 45 0.33 -24.81 4.36
CA GLU A 45 0.98 -25.99 4.95
C GLU A 45 2.30 -26.36 4.27
N ARG A 46 2.44 -26.08 2.96
CA ARG A 46 3.73 -26.20 2.27
C ARG A 46 4.73 -25.14 2.73
N ILE A 47 4.29 -23.90 2.93
CA ILE A 47 5.13 -22.81 3.45
C ILE A 47 5.64 -23.14 4.85
N LYS A 48 4.78 -23.68 5.73
CA LYS A 48 5.14 -24.06 7.11
C LYS A 48 6.23 -25.15 7.18
N LYS A 49 6.38 -25.95 6.13
CA LYS A 49 7.38 -27.03 6.01
C LYS A 49 8.71 -26.57 5.40
N LEU A 50 8.83 -25.32 4.96
CA LEU A 50 10.10 -24.76 4.50
C LEU A 50 11.09 -24.63 5.67
N ASP A 51 12.36 -24.40 5.34
CA ASP A 51 13.36 -24.00 6.33
C ASP A 51 12.95 -22.70 7.05
N GLN A 52 13.52 -22.48 8.24
CA GLN A 52 13.10 -21.39 9.12
C GLN A 52 13.17 -20.01 8.46
N GLU A 53 14.24 -19.73 7.71
CA GLU A 53 14.43 -18.43 7.03
C GLU A 53 13.32 -18.20 5.99
N ARG A 54 13.13 -19.17 5.08
CA ARG A 54 12.13 -19.05 4.00
C ARG A 54 10.70 -19.04 4.54
N ARG A 55 10.41 -19.88 5.52
CA ARG A 55 9.10 -19.91 6.19
C ARG A 55 8.78 -18.54 6.79
N GLN A 56 9.70 -17.98 7.55
CA GLN A 56 9.50 -16.71 8.22
C GLN A 56 9.28 -15.57 7.22
N ALA A 57 10.11 -15.47 6.18
CA ALA A 57 9.96 -14.47 5.12
C ALA A 57 8.61 -14.58 4.39
N CYS A 58 8.16 -15.80 4.05
CA CYS A 58 6.86 -16.00 3.41
C CYS A 58 5.69 -15.60 4.32
N LEU A 59 5.72 -15.95 5.61
CA LEU A 59 4.66 -15.57 6.55
C LEU A 59 4.60 -14.05 6.75
N GLU A 60 5.77 -13.40 6.89
CA GLU A 60 5.89 -11.94 6.95
C GLU A 60 5.28 -11.25 5.72
N ILE A 61 5.64 -11.71 4.51
CA ILE A 61 5.10 -11.20 3.25
C ILE A 61 3.57 -11.36 3.19
N LEU A 62 3.05 -12.57 3.48
CA LEU A 62 1.62 -12.84 3.44
C LEU A 62 0.86 -12.01 4.46
N MET A 63 1.41 -11.83 5.66
CA MET A 63 0.83 -10.97 6.69
C MET A 63 0.77 -9.52 6.19
N ALA A 64 1.87 -8.97 5.70
CA ALA A 64 1.92 -7.60 5.18
C ALA A 64 0.93 -7.38 4.03
N VAL A 65 0.93 -8.26 3.04
CA VAL A 65 0.00 -8.21 1.90
C VAL A 65 -1.46 -8.29 2.34
N SER A 66 -1.77 -9.01 3.43
CA SER A 66 -3.12 -9.06 3.99
C SER A 66 -3.57 -7.75 4.66
N LEU A 67 -2.64 -6.86 5.03
CA LEU A 67 -2.89 -5.66 5.84
C LEU A 67 -2.82 -4.37 5.04
N VAL A 68 -2.16 -4.37 3.89
CA VAL A 68 -1.95 -3.15 3.11
C VAL A 68 -3.25 -2.59 2.52
N TYR A 69 -3.43 -1.27 2.58
CA TYR A 69 -4.64 -0.60 2.06
C TYR A 69 -4.64 -0.34 0.55
N SER A 70 -3.52 -0.58 -0.12
CA SER A 70 -3.37 -0.35 -1.56
C SER A 70 -2.62 -1.52 -2.19
N LEU A 71 -3.22 -2.10 -3.23
CA LEU A 71 -2.62 -3.09 -4.11
C LEU A 71 -2.79 -2.63 -5.57
N PRO A 72 -1.88 -2.97 -6.48
CA PRO A 72 -0.66 -3.77 -6.27
C PRO A 72 0.38 -3.06 -5.39
N ILE A 73 1.27 -3.83 -4.76
CA ILE A 73 2.37 -3.32 -3.91
C ILE A 73 3.72 -3.69 -4.54
N TYR A 74 4.50 -2.69 -4.91
CA TYR A 74 5.87 -2.88 -5.38
C TYR A 74 6.76 -3.52 -4.32
N LEU A 75 7.73 -4.34 -4.73
CA LEU A 75 8.64 -5.02 -3.80
C LEU A 75 9.42 -4.05 -2.90
N ASP A 76 9.84 -2.90 -3.44
CA ASP A 76 10.51 -1.85 -2.65
C ASP A 76 9.59 -1.29 -1.55
N THR A 77 8.30 -1.15 -1.85
CA THR A 77 7.29 -0.75 -0.87
C THR A 77 7.07 -1.84 0.17
N LEU A 78 7.01 -3.09 -0.27
CA LEU A 78 6.87 -4.24 0.63
C LEU A 78 8.05 -4.35 1.59
N ALA A 79 9.29 -4.13 1.12
CA ALA A 79 10.49 -4.14 1.97
C ALA A 79 10.38 -3.11 3.09
N ILE A 80 9.89 -1.90 2.80
CA ILE A 80 9.63 -0.88 3.82
C ILE A 80 8.55 -1.32 4.80
N VAL A 81 7.43 -1.86 4.33
CA VAL A 81 6.34 -2.34 5.18
C VAL A 81 6.83 -3.43 6.14
N LEU A 82 7.73 -4.31 5.66
CA LEU A 82 8.38 -5.36 6.44
C LEU A 82 9.53 -4.87 7.33
N GLY A 83 9.95 -3.61 7.20
CA GLY A 83 11.07 -3.05 7.96
C GLY A 83 12.43 -3.59 7.52
N TYR A 84 12.51 -4.16 6.32
CA TYR A 84 13.75 -4.63 5.71
C TYR A 84 14.62 -3.47 5.24
N ASP A 85 15.93 -3.71 5.19
CA ASP A 85 16.87 -2.77 4.59
C ASP A 85 16.95 -2.95 3.06
N GLU A 86 17.62 -2.00 2.42
CA GLU A 86 17.82 -1.97 0.96
C GLU A 86 18.61 -3.16 0.40
N ASN A 87 19.30 -3.93 1.26
CA ASN A 87 20.07 -5.10 0.86
C ASN A 87 19.26 -6.39 0.95
N HIS A 88 18.04 -6.34 1.48
CA HIS A 88 17.20 -7.52 1.62
C HIS A 88 16.57 -7.90 0.27
N ASN A 89 17.02 -9.00 -0.32
CA ASN A 89 16.54 -9.46 -1.61
C ASN A 89 15.20 -10.21 -1.49
N LEU A 90 14.10 -9.48 -1.63
CA LEU A 90 12.74 -10.05 -1.66
C LEU A 90 12.48 -10.95 -2.87
N TYR A 91 13.21 -10.79 -3.98
CA TYR A 91 13.07 -11.63 -5.17
C TYR A 91 13.43 -13.10 -4.91
N LYS A 92 14.11 -13.43 -3.79
CA LYS A 92 14.34 -14.82 -3.36
C LYS A 92 13.05 -15.55 -2.97
N TYR A 93 11.98 -14.82 -2.63
CA TYR A 93 10.75 -15.35 -2.06
C TYR A 93 9.51 -15.14 -2.96
N VAL A 94 9.63 -14.30 -3.97
CA VAL A 94 8.59 -13.98 -4.96
C VAL A 94 9.04 -14.55 -6.31
N GLU A 95 8.11 -14.91 -7.21
CA GLU A 95 8.48 -15.43 -8.54
C GLU A 95 9.38 -14.42 -9.28
N GLU A 96 10.41 -14.94 -9.97
CA GLU A 96 11.62 -14.23 -10.46
C GLU A 96 11.35 -13.04 -11.41
N TYR A 97 10.09 -12.79 -11.81
CA TYR A 97 9.68 -11.73 -12.74
C TYR A 97 8.62 -10.76 -12.18
N GLU A 98 8.11 -10.99 -10.97
CA GLU A 98 7.13 -10.09 -10.36
C GLU A 98 7.82 -8.96 -9.59
N HIS A 99 7.65 -7.72 -10.08
CA HIS A 99 8.17 -6.50 -9.44
C HIS A 99 7.15 -5.90 -8.45
N GLU A 100 5.92 -6.41 -8.48
CA GLU A 100 4.82 -6.04 -7.62
C GLU A 100 4.04 -7.30 -7.21
N ILE A 101 3.49 -7.27 -6.01
CA ILE A 101 2.55 -8.28 -5.54
C ILE A 101 1.15 -7.73 -5.70
N ASN A 102 0.28 -8.49 -6.35
CA ASN A 102 -1.13 -8.15 -6.50
C ASN A 102 -2.02 -9.31 -6.03
N ILE A 103 -3.14 -8.97 -5.40
CA ILE A 103 -4.20 -9.96 -5.15
C ILE A 103 -5.21 -9.84 -6.29
N ILE A 104 -5.02 -10.70 -7.28
CA ILE A 104 -5.85 -10.71 -8.50
C ILE A 104 -7.31 -11.12 -8.20
N HIS A 105 -7.54 -11.88 -7.12
CA HIS A 105 -8.86 -12.41 -6.78
C HIS A 105 -9.26 -12.13 -5.32
N ASN A 106 -10.45 -11.54 -5.14
CA ASN A 106 -11.04 -11.25 -3.82
C ASN A 106 -11.07 -12.46 -2.89
N THR A 107 -11.20 -13.69 -3.42
CA THR A 107 -11.20 -14.92 -2.62
C THR A 107 -9.89 -15.16 -1.88
N ALA A 108 -8.76 -14.76 -2.47
CA ALA A 108 -7.46 -14.85 -1.81
C ALA A 108 -7.33 -13.78 -0.71
N ARG A 109 -7.85 -12.57 -0.97
CA ARG A 109 -7.91 -11.50 0.03
C ARG A 109 -8.75 -11.89 1.24
N GLU A 110 -9.97 -12.35 1.03
CA GLU A 110 -10.87 -12.82 2.09
C GLU A 110 -10.25 -13.97 2.89
N TRP A 111 -9.57 -14.90 2.21
CA TRP A 111 -8.87 -15.99 2.89
C TRP A 111 -7.70 -15.47 3.74
N LEU A 112 -6.87 -14.56 3.23
CA LEU A 112 -5.77 -13.97 4.00
C LEU A 112 -6.29 -13.19 5.22
N GLU A 113 -7.32 -12.37 5.05
CA GLU A 113 -7.96 -11.60 6.12
C GLU A 113 -8.52 -12.53 7.21
N GLY A 114 -9.16 -13.64 6.83
CA GLY A 114 -9.73 -14.63 7.75
C GLY A 114 -8.71 -15.52 8.45
N ASN A 115 -7.46 -15.60 7.98
CA ASN A 115 -6.44 -16.52 8.50
C ASN A 115 -5.19 -15.80 9.02
N ARG A 116 -5.25 -14.49 9.33
CA ARG A 116 -4.09 -13.73 9.84
C ARG A 116 -3.41 -14.35 11.05
N GLY A 117 -4.16 -15.01 11.94
CA GLY A 117 -3.58 -15.71 13.10
C GLY A 117 -2.55 -16.79 12.72
N GLU A 118 -2.71 -17.42 11.55
CA GLU A 118 -1.77 -18.42 11.03
C GLU A 118 -0.56 -17.80 10.30
N LEU A 119 -0.60 -16.49 10.06
CA LEU A 119 0.44 -15.73 9.36
C LEU A 119 1.36 -14.99 10.34
N LEU A 120 1.11 -15.08 11.65
CA LEU A 120 1.91 -14.43 12.67
C LEU A 120 3.36 -14.90 12.61
N SER A 121 4.26 -13.95 12.83
CA SER A 121 5.68 -14.14 12.61
C SER A 121 6.45 -13.24 13.57
N GLU A 122 7.64 -13.63 14.03
CA GLU A 122 8.39 -12.88 15.06
C GLU A 122 8.54 -11.37 14.78
N LYS A 123 8.68 -10.97 13.52
CA LYS A 123 8.88 -9.56 13.12
C LYS A 123 7.63 -8.85 12.61
N MET A 124 6.59 -9.59 12.24
CA MET A 124 5.39 -9.05 11.62
C MET A 124 4.16 -9.66 12.28
N GLN A 125 3.57 -8.89 13.20
CA GLN A 125 2.43 -9.27 14.04
C GLN A 125 1.16 -8.52 13.63
N GLY A 126 1.26 -7.35 12.99
CA GLY A 126 0.08 -6.66 12.50
C GLY A 126 0.30 -5.22 12.02
N HIS A 127 -0.77 -4.43 12.06
CA HIS A 127 -0.73 -3.02 11.64
C HIS A 127 0.27 -2.17 12.43
N ALA A 128 0.56 -2.51 13.69
CA ALA A 128 1.53 -1.79 14.53
C ALA A 128 2.92 -1.78 13.91
N ASP A 129 3.38 -2.93 13.39
CA ASP A 129 4.70 -3.08 12.79
C ASP A 129 4.81 -2.26 11.51
N ILE A 130 3.77 -2.31 10.66
CA ILE A 130 3.71 -1.50 9.44
C ILE A 130 3.78 0.00 9.78
N ALA A 131 3.00 0.46 10.76
CA ALA A 131 3.02 1.86 11.17
C ALA A 131 4.41 2.30 11.66
N LYS A 132 5.05 1.49 12.53
CA LYS A 132 6.41 1.72 13.04
C LYS A 132 7.43 1.77 11.89
N ASN A 133 7.36 0.82 10.97
CA ASN A 133 8.28 0.74 9.84
C ASN A 133 8.09 1.90 8.86
N SER A 134 6.84 2.29 8.57
CA SER A 134 6.53 3.47 7.76
C SER A 134 7.05 4.77 8.38
N VAL A 135 6.84 4.98 9.69
CA VAL A 135 7.37 6.15 10.40
C VAL A 135 8.90 6.16 10.36
N LYS A 136 9.54 5.02 10.60
CA LYS A 136 11.00 4.87 10.55
C LYS A 136 11.56 5.18 9.16
N ALA A 137 10.92 4.68 8.11
CA ALA A 137 11.33 4.94 6.73
C ALA A 137 11.20 6.42 6.36
N MET A 138 10.07 7.03 6.70
CA MET A 138 9.84 8.46 6.48
C MET A 138 10.84 9.33 7.27
N SER A 139 11.09 9.02 8.54
CA SER A 139 12.03 9.79 9.38
C SER A 139 13.48 9.76 8.88
N ARG A 140 13.85 8.78 8.07
CA ARG A 140 15.19 8.66 7.47
C ARG A 140 15.39 9.56 6.25
N LEU A 141 14.31 9.96 5.57
CA LEU A 141 14.40 10.90 4.45
C LEU A 141 14.71 12.30 4.96
N LYS A 142 15.88 12.84 4.57
CA LYS A 142 16.22 14.22 4.90
C LYS A 142 15.53 15.18 3.93
N ALA A 143 15.09 16.33 4.43
CA ALA A 143 14.47 17.40 3.63
C ALA A 143 15.31 17.82 2.40
N ILE A 144 16.64 17.76 2.54
CA ILE A 144 17.62 18.14 1.51
C ILE A 144 17.53 17.26 0.24
N ASP A 145 17.14 15.99 0.38
CA ASP A 145 17.06 15.07 -0.77
C ASP A 145 15.89 15.40 -1.71
N ILE A 146 14.94 16.22 -1.27
CA ILE A 146 13.71 16.54 -1.99
C ILE A 146 13.77 17.92 -2.64
N GLU A 147 14.30 18.94 -1.95
CA GLU A 147 14.56 20.24 -2.58
C GLU A 147 15.53 20.11 -3.77
N ARG A 148 16.60 19.32 -3.60
CA ARG A 148 17.61 19.09 -4.65
C ARG A 148 17.04 18.36 -5.88
N ARG A 149 16.01 17.53 -5.72
CA ARG A 149 15.28 16.85 -6.81
C ARG A 149 14.21 17.76 -7.44
N ASN A 150 13.56 18.60 -6.64
CA ASN A 150 12.49 19.51 -7.10
C ASN A 150 12.99 20.66 -7.99
N THR A 151 14.17 21.24 -7.76
CA THR A 151 14.65 22.38 -8.55
C THR A 151 15.29 22.01 -9.88
N SER A 152 15.81 20.78 -10.01
CA SER A 152 16.62 20.37 -11.18
C SER A 152 15.78 19.70 -12.26
N ASP A 153 14.80 18.88 -11.87
CA ASP A 153 14.11 17.96 -12.80
C ASP A 153 12.76 18.49 -13.30
N ILE A 154 12.10 19.40 -12.56
CA ILE A 154 10.76 19.91 -12.92
C ILE A 154 10.82 20.90 -14.09
N MET A 155 11.93 21.63 -14.30
CA MET A 155 12.06 22.58 -15.41
C MET A 155 12.47 21.94 -16.74
N LEU A 156 12.92 20.68 -16.77
CA LEU A 156 13.50 20.09 -17.98
C LEU A 156 12.49 19.33 -18.87
N TRP A 157 11.30 18.98 -18.35
CA TRP A 157 10.39 18.04 -19.01
C TRP A 157 9.14 18.64 -19.65
N THR A 158 8.88 19.95 -19.50
CA THR A 158 7.75 20.60 -20.19
C THR A 158 7.89 20.65 -21.72
N SER A 159 9.01 20.18 -22.28
CA SER A 159 9.30 20.27 -23.72
C SER A 159 9.22 18.94 -24.48
N GLU A 160 9.44 17.75 -23.88
CA GLU A 160 9.55 16.51 -24.67
C GLU A 160 9.12 15.27 -23.87
N SER A 161 7.92 14.72 -24.09
CA SER A 161 7.61 13.31 -23.75
C SER A 161 6.71 12.68 -24.80
N ASN A 162 7.26 11.73 -25.52
CA ASN A 162 6.51 10.83 -26.39
C ASN A 162 5.87 9.72 -25.56
N GLY A 163 4.58 9.86 -25.23
CA GLY A 163 3.60 8.76 -25.13
C GLY A 163 3.85 7.58 -24.17
N ILE A 164 4.81 7.63 -23.25
CA ILE A 164 4.98 6.63 -22.18
C ILE A 164 4.41 7.22 -20.89
N ASP A 165 3.41 6.57 -20.29
CA ASP A 165 2.86 6.96 -18.98
C ASP A 165 3.99 7.00 -17.94
N PRO A 166 4.34 8.17 -17.38
CA PRO A 166 5.50 8.29 -16.51
C PRO A 166 5.20 7.78 -15.09
N PRO A 167 6.16 7.17 -14.38
CA PRO A 167 6.01 6.77 -12.97
C PRO A 167 5.70 7.98 -12.06
N LEU A 168 5.03 7.70 -10.94
CA LEU A 168 4.62 8.68 -9.90
C LEU A 168 5.80 9.57 -9.45
N CYS A 169 5.53 10.87 -9.21
CA CYS A 169 6.42 11.87 -8.62
C CYS A 169 7.91 11.56 -8.73
N TYR A 170 8.55 11.97 -9.84
CA TYR A 170 10.01 11.88 -9.99
C TYR A 170 10.70 12.49 -8.76
N GLY A 171 11.24 11.63 -7.90
CA GLY A 171 12.03 11.98 -6.72
C GLY A 171 11.54 11.45 -5.37
N VAL A 172 10.29 10.99 -5.23
CA VAL A 172 9.82 10.35 -3.98
C VAL A 172 9.57 8.85 -4.22
N PRO A 173 10.33 7.94 -3.59
CA PRO A 173 10.14 6.49 -3.78
C PRO A 173 8.72 6.03 -3.45
N TYR A 174 8.15 5.11 -4.23
CA TYR A 174 6.80 4.55 -4.02
C TYR A 174 6.53 4.10 -2.59
N SER A 175 7.57 3.57 -1.95
CA SER A 175 7.54 3.09 -0.57
C SER A 175 7.27 4.19 0.45
N ILE A 176 7.75 5.40 0.17
CA ILE A 176 7.54 6.61 0.97
C ILE A 176 6.16 7.20 0.66
N GLN A 177 5.72 7.14 -0.59
CA GLN A 177 4.36 7.56 -0.95
C GLN A 177 3.31 6.72 -0.20
N TYR A 178 3.48 5.40 -0.20
CA TYR A 178 2.62 4.50 0.56
C TYR A 178 2.64 4.84 2.05
N SER A 179 3.84 4.95 2.63
CA SER A 179 4.01 5.26 4.05
C SER A 179 3.35 6.59 4.42
N GLY A 180 3.57 7.64 3.63
CA GLY A 180 3.01 8.96 3.85
C GLY A 180 1.48 9.01 3.79
N LEU A 181 0.85 8.10 3.05
CA LEU A 181 -0.61 8.02 2.93
C LEU A 181 -1.26 7.18 4.03
N PHE A 182 -0.65 6.04 4.38
CA PHE A 182 -1.33 4.97 5.11
C PHE A 182 -0.81 4.74 6.52
N TRP A 183 0.31 5.33 6.95
CA TRP A 183 0.89 5.07 8.27
C TRP A 183 -0.12 5.32 9.42
N LEU A 184 -0.93 6.38 9.33
CA LEU A 184 -1.99 6.68 10.30
C LEU A 184 -3.16 5.71 10.26
N TYR A 185 -3.50 5.14 9.10
CA TYR A 185 -4.50 4.08 9.01
C TYR A 185 -4.04 2.83 9.75
N HIS A 186 -2.78 2.44 9.53
CA HIS A 186 -2.17 1.33 10.25
C HIS A 186 -2.10 1.63 11.75
N LEU A 187 -1.70 2.84 12.14
CA LEU A 187 -1.63 3.24 13.54
C LEU A 187 -3.00 3.17 14.23
N ARG A 188 -4.05 3.68 13.57
CA ARG A 188 -5.44 3.61 14.03
C ARG A 188 -5.92 2.18 14.23
N ASP A 189 -5.71 1.32 13.23
CA ASP A 189 -6.18 -0.07 13.31
C ASP A 189 -5.37 -0.87 14.32
N ALA A 190 -4.07 -0.59 14.47
CA ALA A 190 -3.24 -1.16 15.53
C ALA A 190 -3.78 -0.82 16.93
N MET A 191 -4.14 0.44 17.17
CA MET A 191 -4.72 0.89 18.45
C MET A 191 -6.07 0.22 18.74
N LYS A 192 -6.88 -0.04 17.71
CA LYS A 192 -8.17 -0.76 17.86
C LYS A 192 -7.97 -2.23 18.23
N THR A 193 -6.97 -2.88 17.63
CA THR A 193 -6.71 -4.32 17.84
C THR A 193 -5.84 -4.61 19.06
N ASN A 194 -5.11 -3.61 19.55
CA ASN A 194 -4.19 -3.74 20.67
C ASN A 194 -4.29 -2.51 21.61
N PRO A 195 -5.31 -2.46 22.48
CA PRO A 195 -5.54 -1.35 23.40
C PRO A 195 -4.40 -1.13 24.41
N GLU A 196 -3.68 -2.19 24.78
CA GLU A 196 -2.60 -2.15 25.78
C GLU A 196 -1.38 -1.37 25.30
N ASN A 197 -1.13 -1.33 23.99
CA ASN A 197 -0.01 -0.60 23.39
C ASN A 197 -0.38 0.79 22.87
N VAL A 198 -1.60 1.27 23.11
CA VAL A 198 -2.09 2.57 22.59
C VAL A 198 -1.16 3.72 22.96
N LYS A 199 -0.63 3.74 24.18
CA LYS A 199 0.31 4.79 24.62
C LYS A 199 1.59 4.80 23.79
N GLU A 200 2.24 3.66 23.60
CA GLU A 200 3.46 3.55 22.79
C GLU A 200 3.21 4.00 21.35
N LEU A 201 2.09 3.54 20.76
CA LEU A 201 1.68 3.89 19.41
C LEU A 201 1.38 5.39 19.26
N CYS A 202 0.74 6.00 20.27
CA CYS A 202 0.53 7.46 20.31
C CYS A 202 1.86 8.19 20.40
N ASP A 203 2.78 7.75 21.26
CA ASP A 203 4.09 8.37 21.44
C ASP A 203 4.90 8.35 20.13
N ILE A 204 4.85 7.24 19.37
CA ILE A 204 5.46 7.13 18.04
C ILE A 204 4.84 8.13 17.06
N GLY A 205 3.52 8.14 16.92
CA GLY A 205 2.84 8.99 15.95
C GLY A 205 2.99 10.49 16.26
N LEU A 206 2.85 10.86 17.53
CA LEU A 206 3.03 12.24 17.98
C LEU A 206 4.50 12.68 17.91
N GLY A 207 5.45 11.78 18.18
CA GLY A 207 6.87 12.04 18.00
C GLY A 207 7.20 12.38 16.55
N PHE A 208 6.72 11.55 15.62
CA PHE A 208 6.87 11.80 14.18
C PHE A 208 6.26 13.14 13.77
N LEU A 209 5.02 13.43 14.18
CA LEU A 209 4.37 14.69 13.84
C LEU A 209 5.14 15.90 14.38
N ARG A 210 5.61 15.86 15.63
CA ARG A 210 6.36 16.99 16.22
C ARG A 210 7.65 17.30 15.47
N GLU A 211 8.35 16.29 14.98
CA GLU A 211 9.67 16.46 14.37
C GLU A 211 9.62 16.59 12.85
N TYR A 212 8.67 15.93 12.19
CA TYR A 212 8.63 15.74 10.74
C TYR A 212 7.34 16.26 10.07
N SER A 213 6.39 16.89 10.78
CA SER A 213 5.11 17.34 10.19
C SER A 213 5.29 18.24 8.96
N SER A 214 6.17 19.23 9.03
CA SER A 214 6.38 20.18 7.92
C SER A 214 6.93 19.49 6.69
N GLN A 215 7.79 18.49 6.88
CA GLN A 215 8.38 17.71 5.80
C GLN A 215 7.34 16.76 5.20
N TRP A 216 6.60 16.06 6.05
CA TRP A 216 5.50 15.21 5.62
C TRP A 216 4.42 15.99 4.85
N LEU A 217 4.06 17.19 5.31
CA LEU A 217 3.19 18.14 4.61
C LEU A 217 3.74 18.53 3.23
N CYS A 218 5.04 18.83 3.14
CA CYS A 218 5.71 19.12 1.88
C CYS A 218 5.58 17.96 0.89
N TRP A 219 5.82 16.73 1.33
CA TRP A 219 5.71 15.53 0.49
C TRP A 219 4.29 15.32 -0.03
N LEU A 220 3.30 15.49 0.85
CA LEU A 220 1.90 15.33 0.48
C LEU A 220 1.44 16.38 -0.53
N LYS A 221 1.93 17.62 -0.42
CA LYS A 221 1.68 18.68 -1.42
C LYS A 221 2.25 18.30 -2.78
N VAL A 222 3.49 17.83 -2.82
CA VAL A 222 4.16 17.37 -4.06
C VAL A 222 3.38 16.22 -4.70
N LEU A 223 3.00 15.20 -3.93
CA LEU A 223 2.22 14.06 -4.40
C LEU A 223 0.85 14.45 -4.94
N SER A 224 0.19 15.42 -4.28
CA SER A 224 -1.14 15.87 -4.70
C SER A 224 -1.10 16.65 -6.01
N ARG A 225 -0.04 17.43 -6.24
CA ARG A 225 0.14 18.20 -7.48
C ARG A 225 0.35 17.30 -8.70
N ASP A 226 1.19 16.27 -8.61
CA ASP A 226 1.43 15.33 -9.72
C ASP A 226 0.15 14.59 -10.15
N LEU A 227 -0.64 14.11 -9.17
CA LEU A 227 -1.90 13.43 -9.46
C LEU A 227 -3.00 14.36 -10.01
N TRP A 228 -2.99 15.64 -9.63
CA TRP A 228 -3.91 16.64 -10.17
C TRP A 228 -3.57 16.97 -11.64
N VAL A 229 -2.29 17.16 -11.96
CA VAL A 229 -1.82 17.41 -13.34
C VAL A 229 -2.22 16.27 -14.29
N ARG A 230 -2.33 15.04 -13.77
CA ARG A 230 -2.73 13.84 -14.53
C ARG A 230 -4.25 13.63 -14.63
N GLY A 231 -5.06 14.59 -14.21
CA GLY A 231 -6.51 14.58 -14.43
C GLY A 231 -7.35 13.82 -13.39
N SER A 232 -6.78 13.46 -12.22
CA SER A 232 -7.58 12.96 -11.10
C SER A 232 -8.28 14.12 -10.39
N SER A 233 -9.54 14.38 -10.75
CA SER A 233 -10.32 15.52 -10.22
C SER A 233 -10.96 15.27 -8.85
N ASN A 234 -10.85 14.06 -8.29
CA ASN A 234 -11.48 13.74 -7.01
C ASN A 234 -10.58 14.11 -5.82
N VAL A 235 -10.77 15.32 -5.27
CA VAL A 235 -10.01 15.85 -4.13
C VAL A 235 -10.02 14.91 -2.92
N ARG A 236 -11.11 14.17 -2.67
CA ARG A 236 -11.18 13.21 -1.55
C ARG A 236 -10.31 11.97 -1.77
N GLN A 237 -10.01 11.62 -3.04
CA GLN A 237 -9.14 10.50 -3.38
C GLN A 237 -7.69 10.93 -3.62
N SER A 238 -7.40 12.24 -3.64
CA SER A 238 -6.05 12.78 -3.70
C SER A 238 -5.21 12.36 -2.49
N PRO A 239 -3.87 12.36 -2.58
CA PRO A 239 -2.97 12.13 -1.45
C PRO A 239 -3.28 13.02 -0.24
N LEU A 240 -3.49 14.32 -0.46
CA LEU A 240 -3.87 15.24 0.62
C LEU A 240 -5.23 14.89 1.22
N GLY A 241 -6.22 14.53 0.39
CA GLY A 241 -7.53 14.10 0.85
C GLY A 241 -7.48 12.84 1.70
N LYS A 242 -6.70 11.84 1.27
CA LYS A 242 -6.45 10.60 2.03
C LYS A 242 -5.68 10.87 3.33
N ALA A 243 -4.68 11.75 3.30
CA ALA A 243 -3.92 12.14 4.48
C ALA A 243 -4.76 12.97 5.47
N LEU A 244 -5.64 13.84 4.99
CA LEU A 244 -6.58 14.57 5.84
C LEU A 244 -7.57 13.60 6.49
N ASP A 245 -8.12 12.65 5.73
CA ASP A 245 -8.99 11.61 6.27
C ASP A 245 -8.26 10.75 7.30
N SER A 246 -7.00 10.36 7.02
CA SER A 246 -6.11 9.70 7.99
C SER A 246 -5.97 10.50 9.29
N MET A 247 -5.70 11.81 9.20
CA MET A 247 -5.53 12.70 10.34
C MET A 247 -6.81 12.85 11.16
N ASN A 248 -7.96 12.99 10.49
CA ASN A 248 -9.26 13.05 11.17
C ASN A 248 -9.53 11.76 11.93
N LYS A 249 -9.31 10.61 11.30
CA LYS A 249 -9.46 9.28 11.93
C LYS A 249 -8.47 9.05 13.08
N PHE A 250 -7.26 9.60 12.99
CA PHE A 250 -6.29 9.55 14.08
C PHE A 250 -6.72 10.45 15.24
N SER A 251 -7.22 11.65 14.96
CA SER A 251 -7.80 12.57 15.94
C SER A 251 -8.94 11.93 16.73
N GLU A 252 -9.85 11.23 16.04
CA GLU A 252 -10.93 10.48 16.68
C GLU A 252 -10.41 9.43 17.68
N VAL A 253 -9.35 8.69 17.31
CA VAL A 253 -8.75 7.70 18.21
C VAL A 253 -8.04 8.35 19.38
N LEU A 254 -7.35 9.47 19.18
CA LEU A 254 -6.71 10.20 20.29
C LEU A 254 -7.74 10.76 21.27
N GLN A 255 -8.86 11.29 20.77
CA GLN A 255 -9.97 11.76 21.61
C GLN A 255 -10.59 10.59 22.39
N ALA A 256 -10.81 9.44 21.75
CA ALA A 256 -11.29 8.24 22.43
C ALA A 256 -10.27 7.69 23.45
N SER A 257 -8.98 7.95 23.24
CA SER A 257 -7.88 7.50 24.09
C SER A 257 -7.47 8.53 25.14
N GLU A 258 -8.11 9.71 25.18
CA GLU A 258 -7.82 10.80 26.12
C GLU A 258 -7.77 10.36 27.59
N PRO A 259 -8.62 9.43 28.08
CA PRO A 259 -8.53 8.94 29.46
C PRO A 259 -7.22 8.22 29.81
N TYR A 260 -6.52 7.71 28.79
CA TYR A 260 -5.28 6.94 28.91
C TYR A 260 -4.03 7.78 28.62
N LEU A 261 -4.21 9.03 28.17
CA LEU A 261 -3.13 9.96 27.87
C LEU A 261 -3.05 10.98 29.01
N GLU A 262 -1.95 10.99 29.77
CA GLU A 262 -1.78 11.86 30.94
C GLU A 262 -1.79 13.37 30.65
N VAL A 263 -1.95 13.80 29.38
CA VAL A 263 -1.78 15.19 28.96
C VAL A 263 -2.80 15.54 27.88
N ARG A 264 -3.45 16.72 27.97
CA ARG A 264 -4.35 17.30 26.94
C ARG A 264 -3.65 17.78 25.65
N ARG A 265 -2.34 18.02 25.73
CA ARG A 265 -1.50 18.54 24.63
C ARG A 265 -1.51 17.70 23.32
N PRO A 266 -1.66 16.37 23.31
CA PRO A 266 -1.75 15.57 22.08
C PRO A 266 -2.90 15.96 21.16
N ILE A 267 -4.06 16.31 21.72
CA ILE A 267 -5.25 16.66 20.94
C ILE A 267 -5.06 18.02 20.25
N GLU A 268 -4.51 19.00 20.97
CA GLU A 268 -4.19 20.32 20.42
C GLU A 268 -3.20 20.22 19.25
N VAL A 269 -2.16 19.38 19.40
CA VAL A 269 -1.16 19.12 18.35
C VAL A 269 -1.82 18.55 17.09
N VAL A 270 -2.71 17.58 17.22
CA VAL A 270 -3.42 17.00 16.06
C VAL A 270 -4.39 17.99 15.43
N GLN A 271 -5.09 18.81 16.21
CA GLN A 271 -5.97 19.87 15.69
C GLN A 271 -5.20 20.91 14.87
N ILE A 272 -4.01 21.32 15.33
CA ILE A 272 -3.11 22.24 14.59
C ILE A 272 -2.77 21.62 13.23
N TYR A 273 -2.31 20.37 13.20
CA TYR A 273 -1.94 19.73 11.95
C TYR A 273 -3.13 19.53 11.03
N THR A 274 -4.29 19.09 11.54
CA THR A 274 -5.51 18.99 10.72
C THR A 274 -5.87 20.32 10.06
N ALA A 275 -5.73 21.45 10.77
CA ALA A 275 -5.96 22.77 10.19
C ALA A 275 -4.93 23.12 9.10
N GLU A 276 -3.65 22.80 9.31
CA GLU A 276 -2.60 22.98 8.30
C GLU A 276 -2.84 22.13 7.04
N PHE A 277 -3.29 20.88 7.21
CA PHE A 277 -3.67 20.01 6.09
C PHE A 277 -4.87 20.57 5.32
N GLN A 278 -5.90 21.03 6.02
CA GLN A 278 -7.07 21.64 5.41
C GLN A 278 -6.71 22.92 4.63
N ALA A 279 -5.83 23.76 5.18
CA ALA A 279 -5.30 24.93 4.48
C ALA A 279 -4.54 24.53 3.21
N GLY A 280 -3.71 23.48 3.27
CA GLY A 280 -3.01 22.93 2.12
C GLY A 280 -3.95 22.44 1.00
N ILE A 281 -5.07 21.80 1.33
CA ILE A 281 -6.10 21.41 0.36
C ILE A 281 -6.68 22.65 -0.32
N ASN A 282 -7.02 23.67 0.47
CA ASN A 282 -7.62 24.90 -0.05
C ASN A 282 -6.67 25.63 -1.01
N THR A 283 -5.36 25.67 -0.70
CA THR A 283 -4.34 26.21 -1.60
C THR A 283 -4.26 25.45 -2.92
N LEU A 284 -4.25 24.11 -2.89
CA LEU A 284 -4.22 23.30 -4.13
C LEU A 284 -5.46 23.53 -5.01
N ILE A 285 -6.64 23.66 -4.40
CA ILE A 285 -7.88 23.98 -5.11
C ILE A 285 -7.80 25.36 -5.78
N GLN A 286 -7.18 26.35 -5.11
CA GLN A 286 -6.98 27.69 -5.66
C GLN A 286 -5.95 27.73 -6.79
N GLU A 287 -4.85 26.98 -6.66
CA GLU A 287 -3.78 26.91 -7.67
C GLU A 287 -4.22 26.14 -8.94
N PHE A 288 -5.17 25.20 -8.80
CA PHE A 288 -5.66 24.37 -9.90
C PHE A 288 -7.21 24.34 -9.95
N PRO A 289 -7.87 25.45 -10.35
CA PRO A 289 -9.32 25.52 -10.39
C PRO A 289 -9.91 24.47 -11.34
N PHE A 290 -11.00 23.82 -10.90
CA PHE A 290 -11.66 22.70 -11.57
C PHE A 290 -12.11 22.98 -13.01
N ASP A 291 -12.25 24.26 -13.39
CA ASP A 291 -12.85 24.67 -14.66
C ASP A 291 -11.88 24.67 -15.85
N ASN A 292 -10.58 24.38 -15.66
CA ASN A 292 -9.57 24.54 -16.72
C ASN A 292 -9.19 23.27 -17.52
N PHE A 293 -9.85 22.13 -17.33
CA PHE A 293 -9.57 20.92 -18.14
C PHE A 293 -10.69 20.62 -19.14
N HIS A 294 -10.67 21.34 -20.28
CA HIS A 294 -11.32 20.87 -21.50
C HIS A 294 -10.58 19.65 -22.04
N PHE A 295 -11.01 18.45 -21.65
CA PHE A 295 -10.58 17.20 -22.28
C PHE A 295 -11.13 17.13 -23.72
N HIS A 296 -10.28 17.39 -24.71
CA HIS A 296 -10.57 16.98 -26.09
C HIS A 296 -10.53 15.46 -26.16
N GLN A 297 -11.71 14.82 -26.18
CA GLN A 297 -11.86 13.42 -26.61
C GLN A 297 -11.32 13.27 -28.04
N ARG A 298 -10.19 12.59 -28.22
CA ARG A 298 -9.91 11.85 -29.46
C ARG A 298 -10.34 10.40 -29.23
N LEU A 299 -11.60 10.12 -29.54
CA LEU A 299 -12.04 8.78 -29.87
C LEU A 299 -11.32 8.36 -31.16
N ALA A 300 -10.36 7.44 -31.05
CA ALA A 300 -9.77 6.80 -32.21
C ALA A 300 -10.81 5.83 -32.79
N CYS A 301 -11.14 6.06 -34.06
CA CYS A 301 -12.01 5.23 -34.88
C CYS A 301 -11.51 3.77 -34.93
N LEU A 302 -12.46 2.85 -34.76
CA LEU A 302 -12.34 1.43 -35.06
C LEU A 302 -11.88 1.21 -36.51
N PRO A 303 -11.01 0.22 -36.80
CA PRO A 303 -10.83 -0.26 -38.17
C PRO A 303 -12.06 -1.07 -38.57
N GLN A 304 -12.73 -0.64 -39.64
CA GLN A 304 -13.71 -1.46 -40.35
C GLN A 304 -13.00 -2.65 -40.99
N SER A 305 -13.48 -3.85 -40.65
CA SER A 305 -13.21 -5.08 -41.37
C SER A 305 -13.98 -5.07 -42.69
N ASP A 306 -13.27 -5.03 -43.82
CA ASP A 306 -13.84 -5.38 -45.11
C ASP A 306 -13.45 -6.81 -45.46
N HIS A 307 -14.45 -7.69 -45.41
CA HIS A 307 -14.53 -8.90 -46.21
C HIS A 307 -15.11 -8.50 -47.57
N VAL A 308 -14.36 -8.69 -48.66
CA VAL A 308 -14.65 -9.50 -49.87
C VAL A 308 -13.40 -9.50 -50.73
#